data_AF-A0A7K3ETY2-F1
#
_entry.id   AF-A0A7K3ETY2-F1
#
_cell.length_a   1.000
_cell.length_b   1.000
_cell.length_c   1.000
_cell.angle_alpha   90.00
_cell.angle_beta   90.00
_cell.angle_gamma   90.00
#
_symmetry.space_group_name_H-M   'P 1'
#
loop_
_entity.id
_entity.type
_entity.pdbx_description
1 polymer ?
#
loop_
_entity_poly.entity_id
_entity_poly.type
_entity_poly.pdbx_seq_one_letter_code
_entity_poly.pdbx_strand_id
1 'polypeptide(L)'
;MGPKTTQVYETLRTRLAAGEYAPGDKFPSERALVEELGIGRTALRQVLARLVSEGQLEVRGRSSYRVPGAVSVQRPEGLEPWRIHGERDVYDNRWVKLQLWDVEPPGVKRFEHHVVRLHHVAITAVIDDQDRVLMMWRYRFVPKQFGWELPGGIVDEGEDPADTALRETVEETGWRPKSLEHVVSYQPMVGMVDSPHEIFVGYGAEKVGEPTDLEEAGHIEWVPLADIPGLMARGELLGSGTLVALLHILAARRTQGLTTAH
;
A
#
# COMPACT_ATOMS: atom_id res chain seq x y z
N MET A 1 -0.34 -20.40 14.03
CA MET A 1 -1.63 -20.06 14.70
C MET A 1 -2.03 -21.21 15.62
N GLY A 2 -2.59 -20.93 16.80
CA GLY A 2 -3.12 -21.97 17.68
C GLY A 2 -4.48 -22.50 17.21
N PRO A 3 -4.98 -23.63 17.77
CA PRO A 3 -6.21 -24.30 17.28
C PRO A 3 -7.45 -23.39 17.27
N LYS A 4 -7.63 -22.56 18.30
CA LYS A 4 -8.75 -21.61 18.40
C LYS A 4 -8.66 -20.49 17.36
N THR A 5 -7.45 -20.01 17.07
CA THR A 5 -7.20 -18.99 16.04
C THR A 5 -7.56 -19.52 14.65
N THR A 6 -7.17 -20.76 14.35
CA THR A 6 -7.52 -21.43 13.09
C THR A 6 -9.03 -21.62 12.95
N GLN A 7 -9.71 -22.03 14.02
CA GLN A 7 -11.17 -22.18 14.00
C GLN A 7 -11.88 -20.85 13.73
N VAL A 8 -11.46 -19.77 14.39
CA VAL A 8 -12.02 -18.43 14.14
C VAL A 8 -11.79 -17.97 12.71
N TYR A 9 -10.60 -18.21 12.15
CA TYR A 9 -10.30 -17.92 10.76
C TYR A 9 -11.24 -18.65 9.79
N GLU A 10 -11.42 -19.96 9.95
CA GLU A 10 -12.33 -20.73 9.08
C GLU A 10 -13.78 -20.29 9.21
N THR A 11 -14.23 -19.96 10.43
CA THR A 11 -15.57 -19.40 10.67
C THR A 11 -15.77 -18.12 9.88
N LEU A 12 -14.89 -17.12 10.05
CA LEU A 12 -15.02 -15.83 9.37
C LEU A 12 -14.91 -15.97 7.85
N ARG A 13 -13.99 -16.81 7.37
CA ARG A 13 -13.86 -17.14 5.94
C ARG A 13 -15.15 -17.74 5.37
N THR A 14 -15.79 -18.64 6.12
CA THR A 14 -17.05 -19.26 5.71
C THR A 14 -18.19 -18.23 5.64
N ARG A 15 -18.29 -17.33 6.63
CA ARG A 15 -19.30 -16.25 6.62
C ARG A 15 -19.17 -15.32 5.42
N LEU A 16 -17.92 -14.93 5.13
CA LEU A 16 -17.60 -14.10 3.95
C LEU A 16 -17.95 -14.82 2.65
N ALA A 17 -17.56 -16.09 2.51
CA ALA A 17 -17.87 -16.90 1.33
C ALA A 17 -19.38 -17.17 1.16
N ALA A 18 -20.13 -17.26 2.27
CA ALA A 18 -21.58 -17.40 2.27
C ALA A 18 -22.33 -16.10 1.94
N GLY A 19 -21.63 -14.97 1.85
CA GLY A 19 -22.23 -13.66 1.57
C GLY A 19 -23.01 -13.07 2.75
N GLU A 20 -22.68 -13.45 3.99
CA GLU A 20 -23.29 -12.85 5.19
C GLU A 20 -23.02 -11.34 5.29
N TYR A 21 -21.98 -10.87 4.60
CA TYR A 21 -21.63 -9.47 4.43
C TYR A 21 -21.56 -9.17 2.92
N ALA A 22 -22.35 -8.21 2.44
CA ALA A 22 -22.36 -7.84 1.04
C ALA A 22 -21.07 -7.10 0.64
N PRO A 23 -20.67 -7.13 -0.64
CA PRO A 23 -19.52 -6.37 -1.11
C PRO A 23 -19.64 -4.87 -0.78
N GLY A 24 -18.60 -4.31 -0.15
CA GLY A 24 -18.58 -2.93 0.37
C GLY A 24 -19.09 -2.77 1.81
N ASP A 25 -19.69 -3.80 2.42
CA ASP A 25 -20.23 -3.72 3.77
C ASP A 25 -19.15 -3.46 4.82
N LYS A 26 -19.54 -2.79 5.89
CA LYS A 26 -18.71 -2.65 7.09
C LYS A 26 -18.63 -4.00 7.79
N PHE A 27 -17.42 -4.50 7.97
CA PHE A 27 -17.19 -5.71 8.74
C PHE A 27 -17.27 -5.41 10.24
N PRO A 28 -17.66 -6.38 11.09
CA PRO A 28 -17.76 -6.16 12.54
C PRO A 28 -16.44 -5.67 13.15
N SER A 29 -16.53 -4.78 14.14
CA SER A 29 -15.36 -4.25 14.85
C SER A 29 -14.59 -5.34 15.61
N GLU A 30 -13.28 -5.15 15.82
CA GLU A 30 -12.47 -6.08 16.63
C GLU A 30 -13.11 -6.36 18.00
N ARG A 31 -13.70 -5.35 18.64
CA ARG A 31 -14.37 -5.49 19.94
C ARG A 31 -15.55 -6.47 19.86
N ALA A 32 -16.40 -6.32 18.84
CA ALA A 32 -17.56 -7.18 18.64
C ALA A 32 -17.13 -8.62 18.34
N LEU A 33 -16.12 -8.81 17.49
CA LEU A 33 -15.60 -10.13 17.14
C LEU A 33 -14.92 -10.84 18.32
N VAL A 34 -14.18 -10.10 19.16
CA VAL A 34 -13.59 -10.65 20.40
C VAL A 34 -14.68 -11.18 21.34
N GLU A 35 -15.75 -10.40 21.52
CA GLU A 35 -16.88 -10.75 22.37
C GLU A 35 -17.65 -11.96 21.82
N GLU A 36 -17.95 -11.95 20.53
CA GLU A 36 -18.73 -12.99 19.87
C GLU A 36 -17.97 -14.33 19.76
N LEU A 37 -16.70 -14.28 19.37
CA LEU A 37 -15.91 -15.48 19.04
C LEU A 37 -15.05 -15.96 20.22
N GLY A 38 -15.07 -15.22 21.33
CA GLY A 38 -14.34 -15.53 22.56
C GLY A 38 -12.83 -15.64 22.36
N ILE A 39 -12.25 -14.92 21.39
CA ILE A 39 -10.82 -14.97 21.05
C ILE A 39 -10.08 -13.76 21.62
N GLY A 40 -8.81 -13.94 22.01
CA GLY A 40 -7.97 -12.82 22.46
C GLY A 40 -7.68 -11.84 21.31
N ARG A 41 -7.58 -10.53 21.63
CA ARG A 41 -7.40 -9.46 20.63
C ARG A 41 -6.21 -9.68 19.70
N THR A 42 -5.05 -10.08 20.24
CA THR A 42 -3.84 -10.37 19.44
C THR A 42 -4.08 -11.50 18.44
N ALA A 43 -4.75 -12.57 18.86
CA ALA A 43 -5.06 -13.70 17.99
C ALA A 43 -6.11 -13.33 16.93
N LEU A 44 -7.10 -12.49 17.27
CA LEU A 44 -8.04 -11.96 16.28
C LEU A 44 -7.33 -11.10 15.23
N ARG A 45 -6.41 -10.23 15.63
CA ARG A 45 -5.65 -9.39 14.68
C ARG A 45 -4.85 -10.23 13.68
N GLN A 46 -4.28 -11.36 14.12
CA GLN A 46 -3.62 -12.30 13.21
C GLN A 46 -4.59 -12.91 12.18
N VAL A 47 -5.82 -13.23 12.59
CA VAL A 47 -6.86 -13.73 11.68
C VAL A 47 -7.28 -12.66 10.69
N LEU A 48 -7.55 -11.44 11.17
CA LEU A 48 -7.98 -10.33 10.32
C LEU A 48 -6.88 -9.90 9.35
N ALA A 49 -5.64 -9.80 9.81
CA ALA A 49 -4.48 -9.54 8.96
C ALA A 49 -4.34 -10.59 7.85
N ARG A 50 -4.60 -11.86 8.17
CA ARG A 50 -4.60 -12.94 7.17
C ARG A 50 -5.73 -12.80 6.16
N LEU A 51 -6.96 -12.54 6.61
CA LEU A 51 -8.11 -12.31 5.72
C LEU A 51 -7.87 -11.10 4.80
N VAL A 52 -7.19 -10.06 5.32
CA VAL A 52 -6.75 -8.91 4.52
C VAL A 52 -5.69 -9.31 3.50
N SER A 53 -4.66 -10.05 3.89
CA SER A 53 -3.63 -10.51 2.94
C SER A 53 -4.17 -11.43 1.84
N GLU A 54 -5.28 -12.13 2.11
CA GLU A 54 -5.98 -12.99 1.14
C GLU A 54 -7.03 -12.23 0.31
N GLY A 55 -7.16 -10.91 0.53
CA GLY A 55 -8.12 -10.05 -0.17
C GLY A 55 -9.58 -10.37 0.16
N GLN A 56 -9.85 -11.01 1.29
CA GLN A 56 -11.21 -11.29 1.80
C GLN A 56 -11.78 -10.10 2.58
N LEU A 57 -10.89 -9.27 3.13
CA LEU A 57 -11.22 -8.03 3.83
C LEU A 57 -10.28 -6.92 3.36
N GLU A 58 -10.76 -5.68 3.43
CA GLU A 58 -9.96 -4.48 3.24
C GLU A 58 -9.91 -3.70 4.55
N VAL A 59 -8.77 -3.09 4.85
CA VAL A 59 -8.61 -2.21 6.02
C VAL A 59 -8.97 -0.79 5.61
N ARG A 60 -9.79 -0.13 6.43
CA ARG A 60 -10.07 1.31 6.35
C ARG A 60 -9.69 1.99 7.65
N GLY A 61 -8.60 2.75 7.65
CA GLY A 61 -8.04 3.36 8.85
C GLY A 61 -7.44 2.33 9.83
N ARG A 62 -7.18 2.73 11.08
CA ARG A 62 -6.39 1.92 12.04
C ARG A 62 -7.00 0.57 12.46
N SER A 63 -8.33 0.37 12.38
CA SER A 63 -8.99 -0.86 12.87
C SER A 63 -10.42 -1.10 12.34
N SER A 64 -10.79 -0.52 11.18
CA SER A 64 -12.07 -0.83 10.54
C SER A 64 -11.81 -1.74 9.35
N TYR A 65 -12.60 -2.81 9.23
CA TYR A 65 -12.51 -3.73 8.10
C TYR A 65 -13.78 -3.60 7.24
N ARG A 66 -13.66 -3.88 5.94
CA ARG A 66 -14.78 -3.95 4.99
C ARG A 66 -14.65 -5.15 4.09
N VAL A 67 -15.77 -5.62 3.57
CA VAL A 67 -15.76 -6.58 2.46
C VAL A 67 -15.35 -5.82 1.18
N PRO A 68 -14.39 -6.33 0.39
CA PRO A 68 -14.06 -5.76 -0.91
C PRO A 68 -15.29 -5.52 -1.78
N GLY A 69 -15.20 -4.54 -2.68
CA GLY A 69 -16.25 -4.28 -3.67
C GLY A 69 -16.48 -5.46 -4.61
N ALA A 70 -17.69 -5.55 -5.18
CA ALA A 70 -18.02 -6.63 -6.10
C ALA A 70 -17.21 -6.48 -7.40
N VAL A 71 -16.42 -7.51 -7.74
CA VAL A 71 -15.70 -7.58 -9.00
C VAL A 71 -16.47 -8.52 -9.93
N SER A 72 -16.96 -8.00 -11.06
CA SER A 72 -17.70 -8.80 -12.06
C SER A 72 -16.79 -9.70 -12.89
N VAL A 73 -15.48 -9.46 -12.85
CA VAL A 73 -14.46 -10.24 -13.55
C VAL A 73 -14.13 -11.48 -12.73
N GLN A 74 -14.35 -12.66 -13.31
CA GLN A 74 -14.00 -13.93 -12.69
C GLN A 74 -12.49 -14.18 -12.76
N ARG A 75 -11.93 -14.76 -11.71
CA ARG A 75 -10.54 -15.23 -11.71
C ARG A 75 -10.46 -16.48 -12.60
N PRO A 76 -9.53 -16.54 -13.57
CA PRO A 76 -9.30 -17.76 -14.34
C PRO A 76 -8.88 -18.93 -13.44
N GLU A 77 -9.46 -20.09 -13.66
CA GLU A 77 -9.13 -21.34 -12.96
C GLU A 77 -8.25 -22.26 -13.83
N GLY A 78 -7.61 -23.25 -13.20
CA GLY A 78 -6.82 -24.28 -13.90
C GLY A 78 -5.47 -23.81 -14.47
N LEU A 79 -4.97 -22.65 -14.04
CA LEU A 79 -3.65 -22.17 -14.41
C LEU A 79 -2.58 -22.76 -13.49
N GLU A 80 -1.53 -23.34 -14.06
CA GLU A 80 -0.36 -23.81 -13.31
C GLU A 80 0.63 -22.64 -13.09
N PRO A 81 1.22 -22.48 -11.88
CA PRO A 81 2.27 -21.51 -11.65
C PRO A 81 3.59 -21.94 -12.28
N TRP A 82 4.55 -21.03 -12.37
CA TRP A 82 5.92 -21.37 -12.74
C TRP A 82 6.52 -22.29 -11.67
N ARG A 83 7.25 -23.31 -12.09
CA ARG A 83 8.04 -24.12 -11.17
C ARG A 83 9.39 -23.44 -10.94
N ILE A 84 9.77 -23.31 -9.68
CA ILE A 84 11.07 -22.75 -9.27
C ILE A 84 11.95 -23.92 -8.84
N HIS A 85 13.10 -24.06 -9.49
CA HIS A 85 14.07 -25.16 -9.26
C HIS A 85 15.21 -24.76 -8.34
N GLY A 86 15.43 -23.46 -8.13
CA GLY A 86 16.42 -22.93 -7.21
C GLY A 86 16.76 -21.47 -7.52
N GLU A 87 17.54 -20.85 -6.64
CA GLU A 87 18.04 -19.48 -6.79
C GLU A 87 19.49 -19.38 -6.33
N ARG A 88 20.21 -18.36 -6.80
CA ARG A 88 21.54 -18.00 -6.29
C ARG A 88 21.77 -16.50 -6.32
N ASP A 89 22.57 -16.01 -5.39
CA ASP A 89 22.97 -14.60 -5.36
C ASP A 89 24.07 -14.33 -6.38
N VAL A 90 23.93 -13.23 -7.11
CA VAL A 90 24.94 -12.66 -8.02
C VAL A 90 25.61 -11.44 -7.37
N TYR A 91 24.82 -10.65 -6.64
CA TYR A 91 25.27 -9.47 -5.91
C TYR A 91 24.39 -9.24 -4.69
N ASP A 92 24.99 -8.82 -3.58
CA ASP A 92 24.29 -8.53 -2.33
C ASP A 92 24.95 -7.35 -1.60
N ASN A 93 24.19 -6.29 -1.36
CA ASN A 93 24.57 -5.19 -0.48
C ASN A 93 23.33 -4.63 0.24
N ARG A 94 23.54 -3.64 1.12
CA ARG A 94 22.47 -3.05 1.93
C ARG A 94 21.30 -2.42 1.15
N TRP A 95 21.47 -2.09 -0.13
CA TRP A 95 20.51 -1.35 -0.96
C TRP A 95 19.86 -2.20 -2.04
N VAL A 96 20.58 -3.18 -2.57
CA VAL A 96 20.17 -3.98 -3.72
C VAL A 96 20.75 -5.37 -3.65
N LYS A 97 19.90 -6.35 -3.92
CA LYS A 97 20.28 -7.75 -4.08
C LYS A 97 19.85 -8.24 -5.45
N LEU A 98 20.79 -8.83 -6.19
CA LEU A 98 20.55 -9.41 -7.52
C LEU A 98 20.72 -10.93 -7.44
N GLN A 99 19.72 -11.65 -7.91
CA GLN A 99 19.68 -13.11 -7.90
C GLN A 99 19.42 -13.67 -9.30
N LEU A 100 19.87 -14.91 -9.52
CA LEU A 100 19.51 -15.73 -10.68
C LEU A 100 18.62 -16.89 -10.22
N TRP A 101 17.43 -16.96 -10.79
CA TRP A 101 16.38 -17.92 -10.47
C TRP A 101 16.22 -18.91 -11.60
N ASP A 102 16.28 -20.20 -11.30
CA ASP A 102 16.07 -21.28 -12.25
C ASP A 102 14.58 -21.64 -12.29
N VAL A 103 13.91 -21.32 -13.39
CA VAL A 103 12.45 -21.32 -13.49
C VAL A 103 11.94 -22.04 -14.74
N GLU A 104 10.74 -22.60 -14.62
CA GLU A 104 10.06 -23.33 -15.69
C GLU A 104 8.57 -22.93 -15.73
N PRO A 105 8.19 -21.99 -16.61
CA PRO A 105 6.78 -21.68 -16.87
C PRO A 105 6.05 -22.86 -17.54
N PRO A 106 4.72 -22.97 -17.38
CA PRO A 106 3.94 -23.99 -18.07
C PRO A 106 4.11 -23.91 -19.59
N GLY A 107 4.50 -25.03 -20.21
CA GLY A 107 4.70 -25.11 -21.66
C GLY A 107 5.93 -24.39 -22.21
N VAL A 108 6.79 -23.83 -21.35
CA VAL A 108 8.02 -23.13 -21.75
C VAL A 108 9.23 -23.90 -21.25
N LYS A 109 10.30 -23.93 -22.04
CA LYS A 109 11.56 -24.56 -21.64
C LYS A 109 12.16 -23.83 -20.42
N ARG A 110 12.61 -24.59 -19.42
CA ARG A 110 13.36 -24.11 -18.24
C ARG A 110 14.54 -23.19 -18.61
N PHE A 111 14.71 -22.10 -17.86
CA PHE A 111 15.74 -21.08 -18.08
C PHE A 111 16.07 -20.32 -16.79
N GLU A 112 17.12 -19.48 -16.83
CA GLU A 112 17.49 -18.60 -15.71
C GLU A 112 16.91 -17.19 -15.87
N HIS A 113 16.30 -16.66 -14.81
CA HIS A 113 15.70 -15.34 -14.75
C HIS A 113 16.42 -14.47 -13.70
N HIS A 114 16.67 -13.20 -14.02
CA HIS A 114 17.24 -12.24 -13.06
C HIS A 114 16.15 -11.67 -12.15
N VAL A 115 16.39 -11.64 -10.85
CA VAL A 115 15.48 -11.04 -9.86
C VAL A 115 16.26 -10.01 -9.04
N VAL A 116 15.77 -8.78 -9.02
CA VAL A 116 16.28 -7.69 -8.20
C VAL A 116 15.39 -7.56 -6.98
N ARG A 117 15.96 -7.62 -5.79
CA ARG A 117 15.28 -7.33 -4.53
C ARG A 117 15.70 -5.95 -4.05
N LEU A 118 14.70 -5.11 -3.80
CA LEU A 118 14.86 -3.80 -3.17
C LEU A 118 14.01 -3.76 -1.89
N HIS A 119 14.08 -2.65 -1.17
CA HIS A 119 13.32 -2.47 0.05
C HIS A 119 11.81 -2.44 -0.17
N HIS A 120 11.08 -2.79 0.90
CA HIS A 120 9.66 -2.47 1.06
C HIS A 120 9.54 -0.97 1.39
N VAL A 121 8.64 -0.26 0.72
CA VAL A 121 8.50 1.19 0.82
C VAL A 121 7.08 1.58 1.21
N ALA A 122 6.92 2.58 2.07
CA ALA A 122 5.63 3.17 2.42
C ALA A 122 5.60 4.66 2.02
N ILE A 123 4.52 5.10 1.37
CA ILE A 123 4.36 6.47 0.82
C ILE A 123 3.02 7.04 1.24
N THR A 124 3.00 8.33 1.60
CA THR A 124 1.80 9.00 2.12
C THR A 124 1.39 10.21 1.29
N ALA A 125 0.15 10.24 0.82
CA ALA A 125 -0.48 11.47 0.34
C ALA A 125 -1.29 12.11 1.47
N VAL A 126 -0.82 13.25 2.01
CA VAL A 126 -1.58 13.99 3.04
C VAL A 126 -2.43 15.05 2.37
N ILE A 127 -3.75 15.01 2.59
CA ILE A 127 -4.73 15.98 2.08
C ILE A 127 -5.25 16.84 3.22
N ASP A 128 -5.28 18.16 3.02
CA ASP A 128 -5.84 19.11 3.98
C ASP A 128 -7.31 19.49 3.68
N ASP A 129 -7.88 20.31 4.56
CA ASP A 129 -9.27 20.77 4.45
C ASP A 129 -9.49 21.79 3.30
N GLN A 130 -8.41 22.23 2.62
CA GLN A 130 -8.43 23.16 1.49
C GLN A 130 -8.26 22.46 0.15
N ASP A 131 -8.34 21.13 0.13
CA ASP A 131 -8.20 20.31 -1.07
C ASP A 131 -6.80 20.34 -1.70
N ARG A 132 -5.77 20.45 -0.85
CA ARG A 132 -4.37 20.45 -1.25
C ARG A 132 -3.68 19.20 -0.74
N VAL A 133 -2.67 18.74 -1.48
CA VAL A 133 -1.79 17.64 -1.08
C VAL A 133 -0.42 18.16 -0.69
N LEU A 134 0.12 17.66 0.40
CA LEU A 134 1.48 17.98 0.84
C LEU A 134 2.49 17.27 -0.05
N MET A 135 3.39 18.03 -0.68
CA MET A 135 4.39 17.50 -1.60
C MET A 135 5.76 18.13 -1.37
N MET A 136 6.80 17.46 -1.87
CA MET A 136 8.18 17.89 -1.79
C MET A 136 8.76 18.03 -3.20
N TRP A 137 9.35 19.18 -3.50
CA TRP A 137 10.09 19.43 -4.73
C TRP A 137 11.57 19.15 -4.50
N ARG A 138 12.06 18.01 -5.01
CA ARG A 138 13.44 17.56 -4.80
C ARG A 138 14.12 17.16 -6.09
N TYR A 139 15.45 17.23 -6.09
CA TYR A 139 16.28 16.74 -7.19
C TYR A 139 16.57 15.25 -6.99
N ARG A 140 16.27 14.44 -8.00
CA ARG A 140 16.68 13.03 -8.04
C ARG A 140 17.84 12.87 -9.00
N PHE A 141 18.99 12.44 -8.48
CA PHE A 141 20.23 12.34 -9.28
C PHE A 141 20.18 11.23 -10.34
N VAL A 142 19.40 10.16 -10.12
CA VAL A 142 19.27 9.04 -11.08
C VAL A 142 18.62 9.51 -12.39
N PRO A 143 17.42 10.12 -12.38
CA PRO A 143 16.84 10.74 -13.58
C PRO A 143 17.42 12.11 -13.92
N LYS A 144 18.22 12.72 -13.02
CA LYS A 144 18.82 14.06 -13.16
C LYS A 144 17.79 15.17 -13.36
N GLN A 145 16.71 15.14 -12.60
CA GLN A 145 15.65 16.14 -12.68
C GLN A 145 15.12 16.53 -11.32
N PHE A 146 14.60 17.74 -11.24
CA PHE A 146 13.70 18.14 -10.16
C PHE A 146 12.28 17.65 -10.45
N GLY A 147 11.53 17.39 -9.39
CA GLY A 147 10.11 17.12 -9.49
C GLY A 147 9.46 16.99 -8.12
N TRP A 148 8.12 16.94 -8.15
CA TRP A 148 7.27 16.73 -7.00
C TRP A 148 7.18 15.26 -6.64
N GLU A 149 7.37 14.96 -5.37
CA GLU A 149 7.20 13.64 -4.76
C GLU A 149 6.35 13.75 -3.50
N LEU A 150 5.71 12.64 -3.15
CA LEU A 150 5.10 12.47 -1.84
C LEU A 150 6.16 12.02 -0.82
N PRO A 151 5.94 12.31 0.48
CA PRO A 151 6.78 11.75 1.52
C PRO A 151 6.64 10.23 1.62
N GLY A 152 7.75 9.57 1.94
CA GLY A 152 7.80 8.13 2.05
C GLY A 152 9.22 7.57 2.04
N GLY A 153 9.36 6.40 2.66
CA GLY A 153 10.66 5.79 2.91
C GLY A 153 10.58 4.29 3.09
N ILE A 154 11.72 3.73 3.52
CA ILE A 154 11.91 2.29 3.67
C ILE A 154 11.18 1.82 4.94
N VAL A 155 10.42 0.73 4.80
CA VAL A 155 9.83 0.03 5.94
C VAL A 155 10.92 -0.80 6.61
N ASP A 156 11.15 -0.54 7.89
CA ASP A 156 12.13 -1.30 8.67
C ASP A 156 11.67 -2.74 8.92
N GLU A 157 12.63 -3.65 9.16
CA GLU A 157 12.32 -5.06 9.36
C GLU A 157 11.40 -5.26 10.58
N GLY A 158 10.18 -5.75 10.31
CA GLY A 158 9.15 -5.99 11.33
C GLY A 158 8.35 -4.75 11.74
N GLU A 159 8.61 -3.58 11.13
CA GLU A 159 7.79 -2.37 11.30
C GLU A 159 6.47 -2.51 10.52
N ASP A 160 5.38 -1.96 11.08
CA ASP A 160 4.13 -1.83 10.33
C ASP A 160 4.29 -0.71 9.29
N PRO A 161 4.01 -0.93 7.99
CA PRO A 161 4.15 0.12 6.98
C PRO A 161 3.37 1.40 7.28
N ALA A 162 2.29 1.34 8.07
CA ALA A 162 1.56 2.52 8.51
C ALA A 162 2.37 3.37 9.51
N ASP A 163 3.19 2.74 10.35
CA ASP A 163 4.07 3.44 11.29
C ASP A 163 5.23 4.10 10.52
N THR A 164 5.82 3.40 9.54
CA THR A 164 6.79 3.97 8.59
C THR A 164 6.21 5.19 7.89
N ALA A 165 5.01 5.05 7.30
CA ALA A 165 4.32 6.12 6.59
C ALA A 165 4.14 7.39 7.46
N LEU A 166 3.77 7.23 8.74
CA LEU A 166 3.63 8.34 9.68
C LEU A 166 4.98 8.95 10.06
N ARG A 167 5.99 8.11 10.33
CA ARG A 167 7.34 8.53 10.72
C ARG A 167 7.97 9.38 9.61
N GLU A 168 8.03 8.83 8.40
CA GLU A 168 8.63 9.48 7.22
C GLU A 168 7.93 10.80 6.89
N THR A 169 6.58 10.83 6.93
CA THR A 169 5.84 12.08 6.71
C THR A 169 6.25 13.17 7.70
N VAL A 170 6.43 12.83 8.98
CA VAL A 170 6.85 13.81 9.99
C VAL A 170 8.30 14.21 9.81
N GLU A 171 9.20 13.26 9.56
CA GLU A 171 10.65 13.50 9.43
C GLU A 171 10.98 14.35 8.19
N GLU A 172 10.35 14.07 7.06
CA GLU A 172 10.60 14.77 5.79
C GLU A 172 9.84 16.10 5.68
N THR A 173 8.68 16.25 6.34
CA THR A 173 7.80 17.43 6.12
C THR A 173 7.50 18.27 7.35
N GLY A 174 7.66 17.71 8.56
CA GLY A 174 7.24 18.33 9.81
C GLY A 174 5.71 18.28 10.06
N TRP A 175 4.93 17.66 9.16
CA TRP A 175 3.48 17.54 9.29
C TRP A 175 3.07 16.12 9.68
N ARG A 176 2.01 16.02 10.50
CA ARG A 176 1.40 14.75 10.88
C ARG A 176 -0.06 14.71 10.42
N PRO A 177 -0.50 13.66 9.71
CA PRO A 177 -1.90 13.52 9.35
C PRO A 177 -2.76 13.13 10.56
N LYS A 178 -4.02 13.59 10.62
CA LYS A 178 -4.94 13.29 11.73
C LYS A 178 -5.51 11.86 11.64
N SER A 179 -5.66 11.35 10.43
CA SER A 179 -6.02 9.97 10.14
C SER A 179 -5.16 9.46 9.00
N LEU A 180 -5.00 8.14 8.90
CA LEU A 180 -4.24 7.48 7.86
C LEU A 180 -5.00 6.23 7.39
N GLU A 181 -5.15 6.07 6.09
CA GLU A 181 -5.81 4.93 5.44
C GLU A 181 -4.85 4.31 4.43
N HIS A 182 -4.69 2.99 4.48
CA HIS A 182 -4.02 2.24 3.41
C HIS A 182 -4.96 2.12 2.20
N VAL A 183 -4.47 2.42 1.00
CA VAL A 183 -5.32 2.47 -0.20
C VAL A 183 -4.84 1.59 -1.34
N VAL A 184 -3.54 1.33 -1.45
CA VAL A 184 -2.97 0.50 -2.53
C VAL A 184 -1.70 -0.20 -2.04
N SER A 185 -1.60 -1.50 -2.28
CA SER A 185 -0.34 -2.24 -2.30
C SER A 185 0.03 -2.54 -3.75
N TYR A 186 1.26 -2.30 -4.16
CA TYR A 186 1.69 -2.62 -5.53
C TYR A 186 3.19 -2.93 -5.62
N GLN A 187 3.57 -3.45 -6.79
CA GLN A 187 4.96 -3.72 -7.17
C GLN A 187 5.28 -2.85 -8.39
N PRO A 188 6.31 -1.99 -8.37
CA PRO A 188 6.55 -1.00 -9.42
C PRO A 188 7.04 -1.63 -10.74
N MET A 189 7.72 -2.78 -10.66
CA MET A 189 8.24 -3.49 -11.84
C MET A 189 8.17 -5.02 -11.66
N VAL A 190 6.94 -5.56 -11.75
CA VAL A 190 6.58 -6.98 -11.50
C VAL A 190 7.34 -8.02 -12.32
N GLY A 191 7.97 -7.63 -13.43
CA GLY A 191 8.66 -8.57 -14.31
C GLY A 191 10.02 -9.03 -13.80
N MET A 192 10.66 -8.28 -12.89
CA MET A 192 12.00 -8.62 -12.38
C MET A 192 12.35 -8.02 -11.02
N VAL A 193 11.59 -7.04 -10.52
CA VAL A 193 11.87 -6.38 -9.24
C VAL A 193 10.85 -6.83 -8.22
N ASP A 194 11.35 -7.27 -7.08
CA ASP A 194 10.60 -7.42 -5.85
C ASP A 194 10.91 -6.23 -4.94
N SER A 195 9.97 -5.28 -4.87
CA SER A 195 10.00 -4.08 -4.05
C SER A 195 8.56 -3.70 -3.72
N PRO A 196 7.96 -4.30 -2.68
CA PRO A 196 6.60 -3.99 -2.27
C PRO A 196 6.48 -2.49 -1.94
N HIS A 197 5.41 -1.86 -2.40
CA HIS A 197 5.09 -0.46 -2.10
C HIS A 197 3.69 -0.35 -1.51
N GLU A 198 3.59 0.33 -0.38
CA GLU A 198 2.32 0.64 0.29
C GLU A 198 2.00 2.13 0.13
N ILE A 199 0.78 2.41 -0.32
CA ILE A 199 0.28 3.77 -0.44
C ILE A 199 -0.74 4.01 0.65
N PHE A 200 -0.53 5.12 1.37
CA PHE A 200 -1.43 5.64 2.36
C PHE A 200 -1.97 7.01 1.96
N VAL A 201 -3.21 7.29 2.37
CA VAL A 201 -3.81 8.62 2.29
C VAL A 201 -4.10 9.10 3.70
N GLY A 202 -3.51 10.25 4.05
CA GLY A 202 -3.76 10.94 5.30
C GLY A 202 -4.75 12.09 5.13
N TYR A 203 -5.65 12.28 6.08
CA TYR A 203 -6.63 13.38 6.04
C TYR A 203 -6.49 14.33 7.22
N GLY A 204 -6.47 15.63 6.91
CA GLY A 204 -6.16 16.70 7.85
C GLY A 204 -4.71 16.62 8.31
N ALA A 205 -4.08 17.75 8.62
CA ALA A 205 -2.69 17.77 9.05
C ALA A 205 -2.47 18.75 10.20
N GLU A 206 -1.52 18.42 11.07
CA GLU A 206 -0.99 19.31 12.11
C GLU A 206 0.52 19.46 11.92
N LYS A 207 1.04 20.69 12.01
CA LYS A 207 2.49 20.93 11.99
C LYS A 207 3.03 20.60 13.38
N VAL A 208 3.89 19.58 13.45
CA VAL A 208 4.45 19.05 14.72
C VAL A 208 5.91 19.40 14.93
N GLY A 209 6.57 19.92 13.90
CA GLY A 209 7.97 20.34 13.95
C GLY A 209 8.44 20.90 12.62
N GLU A 210 9.74 21.18 12.52
CA GLU A 210 10.41 21.37 11.25
C GLU A 210 10.93 20.00 10.74
N PRO A 211 11.10 19.83 9.42
CA PRO A 211 11.75 18.65 8.85
C PRO A 211 13.11 18.39 9.49
N THR A 212 13.38 17.13 9.81
CA THR A 212 14.64 16.69 10.42
C THR A 212 15.58 16.05 9.41
N ASP A 213 15.07 15.58 8.28
CA ASP A 213 15.89 15.06 7.19
C ASP A 213 16.34 16.19 6.24
N LEU A 214 17.54 16.70 6.50
CA LEU A 214 18.15 17.79 5.72
C LEU A 214 18.95 17.29 4.51
N GLU A 215 19.31 16.00 4.44
CA GLU A 215 19.96 15.42 3.24
C GLU A 215 18.95 15.24 2.10
N GLU A 216 17.68 15.06 2.45
CA GLU A 216 16.53 15.03 1.54
C GLU A 216 15.84 16.41 1.35
N ALA A 217 16.47 17.51 1.79
CA ALA A 217 15.87 18.85 1.81
C ALA A 217 15.41 19.35 0.42
N GLY A 218 14.15 19.09 0.10
CA GLY A 218 13.39 19.71 -0.98
C GLY A 218 12.62 20.94 -0.50
N HIS A 219 11.91 21.59 -1.43
CA HIS A 219 10.89 22.59 -1.08
C HIS A 219 9.58 21.89 -0.76
N ILE A 220 9.05 22.10 0.45
CA ILE A 220 7.77 21.52 0.88
C ILE A 220 6.64 22.50 0.58
N GLU A 221 5.58 22.02 -0.07
CA GLU A 221 4.45 22.86 -0.46
C GLU A 221 3.11 22.12 -0.35
N TRP A 222 2.05 22.89 -0.08
CA TRP A 222 0.69 22.43 -0.24
C TRP A 222 0.21 22.69 -1.67
N VAL A 223 0.17 21.65 -2.48
CA VAL A 223 -0.19 21.73 -3.90
C VAL A 223 -1.69 21.48 -4.08
N PRO A 224 -2.46 22.37 -4.73
CA PRO A 224 -3.87 22.12 -5.03
C PRO A 224 -4.06 20.83 -5.83
N LEU A 225 -5.01 19.98 -5.42
CA LEU A 225 -5.27 18.72 -6.14
C LEU A 225 -5.76 18.95 -7.58
N ALA A 226 -6.34 20.12 -7.85
CA ALA A 226 -6.73 20.56 -9.18
C ALA A 226 -5.53 20.76 -10.14
N ASP A 227 -4.33 21.01 -9.63
CA ASP A 227 -3.13 21.25 -10.44
C ASP A 227 -2.41 19.95 -10.83
N ILE A 228 -2.70 18.85 -10.13
CA ILE A 228 -2.04 17.55 -10.30
C ILE A 228 -2.08 17.03 -11.74
N PRO A 229 -3.21 17.08 -12.49
CA PRO A 229 -3.22 16.69 -13.89
C PRO A 229 -2.26 17.52 -14.75
N GLY A 230 -2.12 18.82 -14.45
CA GLY A 230 -1.19 19.71 -15.14
C GLY A 230 0.26 19.38 -14.83
N LEU A 231 0.59 19.13 -13.56
CA LEU A 231 1.93 18.69 -13.12
C LEU A 231 2.30 17.35 -13.77
N MET A 232 1.36 16.41 -13.83
CA MET A 232 1.52 15.12 -14.49
C MET A 232 1.83 15.28 -15.98
N ALA A 233 1.06 16.12 -16.69
CA ALA A 233 1.25 16.36 -18.11
C ALA A 233 2.62 17.00 -18.45
N ARG A 234 3.20 17.75 -17.50
CA ARG A 234 4.55 18.33 -17.64
C ARG A 234 5.68 17.38 -17.23
N GLY A 235 5.36 16.18 -16.75
CA GLY A 235 6.36 15.22 -16.26
C GLY A 235 7.01 15.64 -14.94
N GLU A 236 6.33 16.48 -14.15
CA GLU A 236 6.85 17.05 -12.91
C GLU A 236 6.53 16.18 -11.69
N LEU A 237 5.77 15.08 -11.83
CA LEU A 237 5.49 14.14 -10.74
C LEU A 237 6.45 12.94 -10.83
N LEU A 238 7.30 12.75 -9.81
CA LEU A 238 8.32 11.68 -9.85
C LEU A 238 7.90 10.46 -9.03
N GLY A 239 8.30 9.29 -9.53
CA GLY A 239 8.08 8.02 -8.86
C GLY A 239 6.68 7.45 -9.06
N SER A 240 6.59 6.13 -9.17
CA SER A 240 5.33 5.42 -9.29
C SER A 240 4.43 5.66 -8.08
N GLY A 241 4.99 5.77 -6.87
CA GLY A 241 4.19 5.92 -5.66
C GLY A 241 3.42 7.23 -5.60
N THR A 242 4.07 8.34 -5.96
CA THR A 242 3.43 9.64 -6.16
C THR A 242 2.27 9.54 -7.14
N LEU A 243 2.51 8.95 -8.32
CA LEU A 243 1.49 8.82 -9.35
C LEU A 243 0.32 7.92 -8.93
N VAL A 244 0.60 6.75 -8.35
CA VAL A 244 -0.43 5.79 -7.89
C VAL A 244 -1.32 6.42 -6.83
N ALA A 245 -0.73 7.09 -5.83
CA ALA A 245 -1.48 7.75 -4.77
C ALA A 245 -2.39 8.86 -5.32
N LEU A 246 -1.84 9.74 -6.16
CA LEU A 246 -2.56 10.87 -6.72
C LEU A 246 -3.67 10.41 -7.69
N LEU A 247 -3.39 9.42 -8.54
CA LEU A 247 -4.40 8.83 -9.42
C LEU A 247 -5.52 8.14 -8.65
N HIS A 248 -5.19 7.44 -7.55
CA HIS A 248 -6.19 6.87 -6.65
C HIS A 248 -7.12 7.96 -6.10
N ILE A 249 -6.55 9.05 -5.57
CA ILE A 249 -7.31 10.18 -5.03
C ILE A 249 -8.23 10.80 -6.10
N LEU A 250 -7.70 11.09 -7.28
CA LEU A 250 -8.47 11.68 -8.37
C LEU A 250 -9.59 10.76 -8.88
N ALA A 251 -9.34 9.45 -8.95
CA ALA A 251 -10.34 8.46 -9.35
C ALA A 251 -11.46 8.30 -8.32
N ALA A 252 -11.11 8.19 -7.03
CA ALA A 252 -12.07 8.04 -5.94
C ALA A 252 -13.05 9.22 -5.84
N ARG A 253 -12.57 10.44 -6.13
CA ARG A 253 -13.38 11.67 -6.11
C ARG A 253 -14.45 11.72 -7.19
N ARG A 254 -14.13 11.26 -8.42
CA ARG A 254 -15.11 11.22 -9.52
C ARG A 254 -16.31 10.34 -9.16
N THR A 255 -16.07 9.25 -8.44
CA THR A 255 -17.14 8.34 -8.00
C THR A 255 -18.05 8.98 -6.94
N GLN A 256 -17.52 9.82 -6.04
CA GLN A 256 -18.32 10.54 -5.04
C GLN A 256 -19.15 11.70 -5.64
N GLY A 257 -18.67 12.31 -6.73
CA GLY A 257 -19.41 13.35 -7.45
C GLY A 257 -20.56 12.81 -8.33
N LEU A 258 -20.54 11.51 -8.66
CA LEU A 258 -21.59 10.85 -9.46
C LEU A 258 -22.78 10.37 -8.60
N THR A 259 -22.60 10.19 -7.30
CA THR A 259 -23.66 9.71 -6.38
C THR A 259 -24.50 10.82 -5.75
N THR A 260 -24.14 12.10 -5.92
CA THR A 260 -24.88 13.26 -5.40
C THR A 260 -25.81 13.92 -6.42
N ALA A 261 -25.97 13.32 -7.60
CA ALA A 261 -26.90 13.79 -8.63
C ALA A 261 -28.19 12.95 -8.64
N HIS A 262 -29.03 13.10 -7.61
CA HIS A 262 -30.44 12.67 -7.61
C HIS A 262 -31.31 13.64 -6.81
#